data_AF-A0A526XP78-F1
#
_entry.id   AF-A0A526XP78-F1
#
_cell.length_a   1.000
_cell.length_b   1.000
_cell.length_c   1.000
_cell.angle_alpha   90.00
_cell.angle_beta   90.00
_cell.angle_gamma   90.00
#
_symmetry.space_group_name_H-M   'P 1'
#
loop_
_entity.id
_entity.type
_entity.pdbx_description
1 polymer ?
#
loop_
_entity_poly.entity_id
_entity_poly.type
_entity_poly.pdbx_seq_one_letter_code
_entity_poly.pdbx_strand_id
1 'polypeptide(L)'
;SYRALPDFGVNDTEKARVNDIFSVRETAGHMVDAIEGRARAFVQVQNGCDHRCTFCIIPYGRGNSRSVPMGAVVEQVKRLSGNGYAEI
;
A
#
# COMPACT_ATOMS: atom_id res chain seq x y z
N SER A 1 -24.23 6.59 25.25
CA SER A 1 -23.17 7.59 25.49
C SER A 1 -21.86 6.85 25.67
N TYR A 2 -20.99 6.79 24.66
CA TYR A 2 -19.70 6.06 24.70
C TYR A 2 -18.64 6.74 25.60
N ARG A 3 -19.05 7.55 26.58
CA ARG A 3 -18.19 8.47 27.34
C ARG A 3 -17.30 7.81 28.40
N ALA A 4 -17.33 6.50 28.56
CA ALA A 4 -16.55 5.81 29.59
C ALA A 4 -16.01 4.45 29.11
N LEU A 5 -15.53 4.38 27.86
CA LEU A 5 -14.71 3.23 27.47
C LEU A 5 -13.34 3.34 28.18
N PRO A 6 -12.84 2.25 28.79
CA PRO A 6 -11.47 2.21 29.28
C PRO A 6 -10.50 2.56 28.13
N ASP A 7 -9.37 3.20 28.47
CA ASP A 7 -8.37 3.60 27.47
C ASP A 7 -7.59 2.40 26.88
N PHE A 8 -7.80 1.19 27.39
CA PHE A 8 -7.12 -0.05 26.97
C PHE A 8 -5.58 0.05 26.97
N GLY A 9 -5.01 0.94 27.79
CA GLY A 9 -3.56 1.20 27.83
C GLY A 9 -3.00 1.91 26.58
N VAL A 10 -3.86 2.51 25.74
CA VAL A 10 -3.45 3.21 24.51
C VAL A 10 -2.54 4.40 24.82
N ASN A 11 -2.68 5.03 25.99
CA ASN A 11 -1.80 6.12 26.43
C ASN A 11 -0.63 5.65 27.33
N ASP A 12 -0.45 4.35 27.59
CA ASP A 12 0.65 3.84 28.42
C ASP A 12 2.02 3.91 27.70
N THR A 13 2.01 4.15 26.39
CA THR A 13 3.22 4.23 25.56
C THR A 13 3.25 5.52 24.75
N GLU A 14 4.46 5.96 24.38
CA GLU A 14 4.62 7.11 23.49
C GLU A 14 3.94 6.83 22.15
N LYS A 15 3.12 7.79 21.69
CA LYS A 15 2.41 7.65 20.42
C LYS A 15 3.37 7.75 19.24
N ALA A 16 3.29 6.77 18.35
CA ALA A 16 3.96 6.84 17.06
C ALA A 16 3.52 8.09 16.31
N ARG A 17 4.48 8.94 15.93
CA ARG A 17 4.21 10.10 15.06
C ARG A 17 4.14 9.61 13.63
N VAL A 18 3.00 9.81 13.00
CA VAL A 18 2.75 9.48 11.60
C VAL A 18 2.37 10.75 10.85
N ASN A 19 2.74 10.83 9.57
CA ASN A 19 2.33 11.94 8.70
C ASN A 19 0.85 11.83 8.32
N ASP A 20 0.28 12.93 7.82
CA ASP A 20 -1.05 12.92 7.22
C ASP A 20 -1.03 12.11 5.92
N ILE A 21 -1.74 10.99 5.90
CA ILE A 21 -1.83 10.13 4.71
C ILE A 21 -2.40 10.87 3.50
N PHE A 22 -3.23 11.90 3.69
CA PHE A 22 -3.78 12.70 2.60
C PHE A 22 -2.78 13.69 1.98
N SER A 23 -1.64 13.93 2.64
CA SER A 23 -0.56 14.75 2.06
C SER A 23 0.30 13.97 1.06
N VAL A 24 0.18 12.64 1.01
CA VAL A 24 0.96 11.77 0.11
C VAL A 24 0.39 11.84 -1.30
N ARG A 25 1.24 12.17 -2.28
CA ARG A 25 0.86 12.32 -3.70
C ARG A 25 1.44 11.28 -4.64
N GLU A 26 2.55 10.65 -4.24
CA GLU A 26 3.28 9.69 -5.08
C GLU A 26 3.20 8.26 -4.50
N THR A 27 3.39 7.27 -5.35
CA THR A 27 3.52 5.87 -4.94
C THR A 27 5.00 5.51 -4.81
N ALA A 28 5.34 4.68 -3.82
CA ALA A 28 6.69 4.14 -3.70
C ALA A 28 7.04 3.28 -4.93
N GLY A 29 8.28 3.38 -5.41
CA GLY A 29 8.74 2.55 -6.52
C GLY A 29 8.73 1.06 -6.18
N HIS A 30 8.74 0.21 -7.21
CA HIS A 30 8.89 -1.23 -7.02
C HIS A 30 10.30 -1.54 -6.51
N MET A 31 10.43 -1.86 -5.22
CA MET A 31 11.71 -2.18 -4.58
C MET A 31 11.98 -3.69 -4.48
N VAL A 32 11.08 -4.54 -5.00
CA VAL A 32 11.14 -5.99 -4.82
C VAL A 32 11.54 -6.65 -6.13
N ASP A 33 12.64 -7.39 -6.11
CA ASP A 33 13.17 -8.05 -7.30
C ASP A 33 12.61 -9.44 -7.57
N ALA A 34 12.32 -10.15 -6.50
CA ALA A 34 11.63 -11.44 -6.47
C ALA A 34 11.10 -11.66 -5.04
N ILE A 35 10.00 -12.40 -4.91
CA ILE A 35 9.63 -13.00 -3.63
C ILE A 35 9.91 -14.50 -3.81
N GLU A 36 10.96 -14.98 -3.16
CA GLU A 36 11.38 -16.38 -3.24
C GLU A 36 10.24 -17.33 -2.83
N GLY A 37 10.15 -18.48 -3.50
CA GLY A 37 9.17 -19.53 -3.19
C GLY A 37 7.77 -19.36 -3.78
N ARG A 38 7.54 -18.37 -4.66
CA ARG A 38 6.25 -18.21 -5.38
C ARG A 38 6.40 -18.47 -6.88
N ALA A 39 5.45 -19.19 -7.46
CA ALA A 39 5.36 -19.39 -8.92
C ALA A 39 4.89 -18.13 -9.68
N ARG A 40 4.21 -17.21 -8.98
CA ARG A 40 3.66 -15.96 -9.50
C ARG A 40 4.35 -14.76 -8.88
N ALA A 41 4.70 -13.77 -9.70
CA ALA A 41 5.12 -12.45 -9.24
C ALA A 41 3.93 -11.50 -9.05
N PHE A 42 4.07 -10.48 -8.21
CA PHE A 42 3.06 -9.43 -8.06
C PHE A 42 3.64 -8.08 -8.47
N VAL A 43 2.88 -7.32 -9.26
CA VAL A 43 3.22 -5.94 -9.62
C VAL A 43 2.14 -5.02 -9.09
N GLN A 44 2.50 -4.14 -8.16
CA GLN A 44 1.58 -3.10 -7.68
C GLN A 44 1.44 -2.01 -8.74
N VAL A 45 0.25 -1.81 -9.29
CA VAL A 45 -0.01 -0.74 -10.28
C VAL A 45 -0.62 0.51 -9.66
N GLN A 46 -1.16 0.40 -8.44
CA GLN A 46 -1.83 1.48 -7.73
C GLN A 46 -1.72 1.26 -6.22
N ASN A 47 -1.74 2.35 -5.45
CA ASN A 47 -1.97 2.34 -4.02
C ASN A 47 -3.03 3.39 -3.64
N GLY A 48 -3.75 3.18 -2.54
CA GLY A 48 -4.90 4.01 -2.17
C GLY A 48 -6.13 3.79 -3.08
N CYS A 49 -7.22 4.51 -2.77
CA CYS A 49 -8.46 4.43 -3.53
C CYS A 49 -9.34 5.67 -3.30
N ASP A 50 -9.91 6.23 -4.36
CA ASP A 50 -10.84 7.37 -4.27
C ASP A 50 -12.29 6.92 -4.07
N HIS A 51 -12.57 5.63 -4.25
CA HIS A 51 -13.92 5.11 -4.06
C HIS A 51 -14.25 5.00 -2.57
N ARG A 52 -15.35 5.65 -2.18
CA ARG A 52 -15.79 5.78 -0.79
C ARG A 52 -16.82 4.72 -0.43
N CYS A 53 -16.43 3.44 -0.44
CA CYS A 53 -17.31 2.38 0.03
C CYS A 53 -17.63 2.61 1.51
N THR A 54 -18.89 2.43 1.91
CA THR A 54 -19.34 2.61 3.30
C THR A 54 -18.63 1.71 4.31
N PHE A 55 -18.08 0.57 3.86
CA PHE A 55 -17.38 -0.40 4.69
C PHE A 55 -15.84 -0.28 4.63
N CYS A 56 -15.29 0.55 3.74
CA CYS A 56 -13.87 0.49 3.38
C CYS A 56 -13.05 1.59 4.07
N ILE A 57 -12.04 1.18 4.85
CA ILE A 57 -11.12 2.11 5.54
C ILE A 57 -10.00 2.63 4.62
N ILE A 58 -9.82 2.06 3.42
CA ILE A 58 -8.69 2.32 2.52
C ILE A 58 -8.44 3.82 2.27
N PRO A 59 -9.44 4.68 2.04
CA PRO A 59 -9.19 6.11 1.86
C PRO A 59 -8.47 6.77 3.04
N TYR A 60 -8.66 6.27 4.27
CA TYR A 60 -8.04 6.79 5.49
C TYR A 60 -6.79 6.01 5.91
N GLY A 61 -6.64 4.75 5.50
CA GLY A 61 -5.45 3.95 5.80
C GLY A 61 -4.35 4.09 4.76
N ARG A 62 -4.71 4.28 3.49
CA ARG A 62 -3.79 4.35 2.35
C ARG A 62 -3.94 5.64 1.54
N GLY A 63 -4.86 6.52 1.89
CA GLY A 63 -5.06 7.80 1.20
C GLY A 63 -5.77 7.66 -0.14
N ASN A 64 -5.75 8.77 -0.89
CA ASN A 64 -6.33 8.87 -2.24
C ASN A 64 -5.65 7.90 -3.23
N SER A 65 -6.30 7.66 -4.35
CA SER A 65 -5.74 6.83 -5.43
C SER A 65 -4.45 7.43 -5.97
N ARG A 66 -3.41 6.61 -6.09
CA ARG A 66 -2.12 6.97 -6.69
C ARG A 66 -1.63 5.82 -7.55
N SER A 67 -1.55 6.05 -8.86
CA SER A 67 -1.03 5.07 -9.81
C SER A 67 0.49 5.08 -9.85
N VAL A 68 1.08 3.92 -10.10
CA VAL A 68 2.50 3.84 -10.47
C VAL A 68 2.66 4.31 -11.92
N PRO A 69 3.71 5.09 -12.25
CA PRO A 69 3.99 5.46 -13.64
C PRO A 69 4.08 4.22 -14.54
N MET A 70 3.43 4.26 -15.70
CA MET A 70 3.36 3.12 -16.62
C MET A 70 4.74 2.58 -17.01
N GLY A 71 5.73 3.46 -17.23
CA GLY A 71 7.10 3.05 -17.54
C GLY A 71 7.70 2.14 -16.47
N ALA A 72 7.54 2.51 -15.20
CA ALA A 72 8.02 1.72 -14.07
C ALA A 72 7.30 0.35 -13.97
N VAL A 73 5.98 0.33 -14.24
CA VAL A 73 5.21 -0.94 -14.32
C VAL A 73 5.77 -1.85 -15.40
N VAL A 74 6.01 -1.32 -16.61
CA VAL A 74 6.54 -2.11 -17.73
C VAL A 74 7.96 -2.61 -17.45
N GLU A 75 8.82 -1.78 -16.88
CA GLU A 75 10.18 -2.17 -16.49
C GLU A 75 10.18 -3.29 -15.44
N GLN A 76 9.31 -3.18 -14.43
CA GLN A 76 9.14 -4.20 -13.41
C GLN A 76 8.68 -5.54 -14.01
N VAL A 77 7.67 -5.52 -14.90
CA VAL A 77 7.16 -6.71 -15.57
C VAL A 77 8.25 -7.37 -16.42
N LYS A 78 9.00 -6.59 -17.20
CA LYS A 78 10.13 -7.11 -18.00
C LYS A 78 11.17 -7.81 -17.14
N ARG A 79 11.52 -7.19 -16.01
CA ARG A 79 12.52 -7.73 -15.09
C ARG A 79 12.06 -9.03 -14.44
N LEU A 80 10.80 -9.10 -13.99
CA LEU A 80 10.22 -10.31 -13.41
C LEU A 80 10.11 -11.44 -14.45
N SER A 81 9.69 -11.13 -15.67
CA SER A 81 9.67 -12.11 -16.77
C SER A 81 11.08 -12.64 -17.09
N GLY A 82 12.09 -11.75 -17.12
CA GLY A 82 13.50 -12.12 -17.29
C GLY A 82 14.04 -13.00 -16.16
N ASN A 83 13.48 -12.89 -14.96
CA ASN A 83 13.81 -13.74 -13.80
C ASN A 83 13.11 -15.10 -13.81
N GLY A 84 12.38 -15.45 -14.89
CA GLY A 84 11.76 -16.77 -15.07
C GLY A 84 10.33 -16.89 -14.53
N TYR A 85 9.70 -15.80 -14.10
CA TYR A 85 8.28 -15.82 -13.75
C TYR A 85 7.42 -15.96 -15.02
N ALA A 86 6.64 -17.04 -15.08
CA ALA A 86 5.67 -17.28 -16.16
C ALA A 86 4.29 -16.66 -15.90
N GLU A 87 4.06 -16.17 -14.67
CA GLU A 87 2.83 -15.50 -14.26
C GLU A 87 3.16 -14.25 -13.43
N ILE A 88 2.54 -13.12 -13.79
CA ILE A 88 2.73 -11.79 -13.19
C ILE A 88 1.35 -11.18 -12.91
#